data_AF-A0A453D2E6-F1
#
_entry.id   AF-A0A453D2E6-F1
#
_cell.length_a   1.000
_cell.length_b   1.000
_cell.length_c   1.000
_cell.angle_alpha   90.00
_cell.angle_beta   90.00
_cell.angle_gamma   90.00
#
_symmetry.space_group_name_H-M   'P 1'
#
loop_
_entity.id
_entity.type
_entity.pdbx_description
1 polymer ?
#
loop_
_entity_poly.entity_id
_entity_poly.type
_entity_poly.pdbx_seq_one_letter_code
_entity_poly.pdbx_strand_id
1 'polypeptide(L)'
;ALFLAHVAPFYPNDLADLPDQIGGLLDTNARALPSGLRVHLVQVLILLVNRKIVDLEDTMELFMELQVIGDRAVKKLAFSHIVHSIRRMNQKHKNEAKNRKLQGILFKLVQAYVTAAISLLIGYETVEQEDDSDASSEDEAIQNPNVILSKEDVYKSNHKGTSASKKRKKAKLERVVRSMKRQQRKSNEETGSNYYSPLMYLKDPQGFAEKLFSRLQKCNERFEVRMMMLKVIARTIGLHHLVLLNFYPYLQRYFKPHQRDVTTQLAAAVQACHEMVPPDAVEPLFEQIVNQFVHDRSRPEAMLLA
;
A
#
# COMPACT_ATOMS: atom_id res chain seq x y z
N ALA A 1 5.95 -29.32 -19.95
CA ALA A 1 5.01 -28.69 -18.97
C ALA A 1 3.94 -27.84 -19.65
N LEU A 2 4.27 -26.78 -20.39
CA LEU A 2 3.27 -25.87 -20.98
C LEU A 2 2.27 -26.56 -21.92
N PHE A 3 2.76 -27.43 -22.80
CA PHE A 3 1.90 -28.23 -23.67
C PHE A 3 0.92 -29.09 -22.86
N LEU A 4 1.40 -29.83 -21.86
CA LEU A 4 0.57 -30.67 -20.99
C LEU A 4 -0.51 -29.85 -20.27
N ALA A 5 -0.19 -28.65 -19.80
CA ALA A 5 -1.16 -27.76 -19.17
C ALA A 5 -2.25 -27.26 -20.14
N HIS A 6 -1.90 -27.08 -21.42
CA HIS A 6 -2.88 -26.75 -22.46
C HIS A 6 -3.80 -27.93 -22.78
N VAL A 7 -3.29 -29.17 -22.66
CA VAL A 7 -3.99 -30.41 -22.97
C VAL A 7 -4.75 -30.96 -21.75
N ALA A 8 -4.40 -30.55 -20.52
CA ALA A 8 -5.00 -31.02 -19.27
C ALA A 8 -6.54 -31.03 -19.21
N PRO A 9 -7.29 -30.04 -19.72
CA PRO A 9 -8.76 -30.11 -19.73
C PRO A 9 -9.33 -31.26 -20.56
N PHE A 10 -8.58 -31.76 -21.53
CA PHE A 10 -9.02 -32.82 -22.44
C PHE A 10 -8.66 -34.23 -21.93
N TYR A 11 -7.75 -34.33 -20.95
CA TYR A 11 -7.28 -35.60 -20.36
C TYR A 11 -7.23 -35.49 -18.82
N PRO A 12 -8.39 -35.33 -18.16
CA PRO A 12 -8.44 -35.07 -16.71
C PRO A 12 -7.92 -36.24 -15.87
N ASN A 13 -8.09 -37.48 -16.35
CA ASN A 13 -7.66 -38.68 -15.62
C ASN A 13 -6.14 -38.91 -15.72
N ASP A 14 -5.55 -38.63 -16.88
CA ASP A 14 -4.13 -38.90 -17.13
C ASP A 14 -3.22 -37.77 -16.60
N LEU A 15 -3.76 -36.56 -16.42
CA LEU A 15 -3.02 -35.37 -16.01
C LEU A 15 -3.46 -34.84 -14.63
N ALA A 16 -4.11 -35.69 -13.82
CA ALA A 16 -4.56 -35.34 -12.47
C ALA A 16 -3.40 -34.94 -11.55
N ASP A 17 -2.26 -35.62 -11.64
CA ASP A 17 -1.08 -35.39 -10.79
C ASP A 17 -0.21 -34.21 -11.25
N LEU A 18 -0.50 -33.63 -12.42
CA LEU A 18 0.31 -32.57 -13.02
C LEU A 18 0.45 -31.32 -12.12
N PRO A 19 -0.62 -30.81 -11.47
CA PRO A 19 -0.51 -29.70 -10.53
C PRO A 19 0.44 -30.00 -9.36
N ASP A 20 0.30 -31.17 -8.75
CA ASP A 20 1.06 -31.57 -7.57
C ASP A 20 2.53 -31.79 -7.89
N GLN A 21 2.83 -32.38 -9.06
CA GLN A 21 4.22 -32.52 -9.54
C GLN A 21 4.89 -31.17 -9.77
N ILE A 22 4.16 -30.20 -10.37
CA ILE A 22 4.70 -28.85 -10.61
C ILE A 22 4.82 -28.08 -9.30
N GLY A 23 3.84 -28.21 -8.42
CA GLY A 23 3.83 -27.61 -7.09
C GLY A 23 5.01 -28.10 -6.24
N GLY A 24 5.16 -29.42 -6.10
CA GLY A 24 6.26 -30.04 -5.35
C GLY A 24 7.65 -29.75 -5.92
N LEU A 25 7.76 -29.62 -7.25
CA LEU A 25 9.01 -29.22 -7.90
C LEU A 25 9.40 -27.76 -7.56
N LEU A 26 8.42 -26.86 -7.54
CA LEU A 26 8.63 -25.47 -7.16
C LEU A 26 8.90 -25.34 -5.65
N ASP A 27 8.22 -26.10 -4.81
CA ASP A 27 8.40 -26.08 -3.36
C ASP A 27 9.82 -26.57 -2.97
N THR A 28 10.19 -27.77 -3.44
CA THR A 28 11.46 -28.41 -3.03
C THR A 28 12.69 -27.77 -3.68
N ASN A 29 12.60 -27.37 -4.96
CA ASN A 29 13.78 -27.08 -5.78
C ASN A 29 13.81 -25.67 -6.41
N ALA A 30 12.88 -24.77 -6.10
CA ALA A 30 12.83 -23.47 -6.78
C ALA A 30 14.16 -22.68 -6.75
N ARG A 31 14.95 -22.76 -5.67
CA ARG A 31 16.25 -22.05 -5.61
C ARG A 31 17.30 -22.62 -6.57
N ALA A 32 17.27 -23.94 -6.82
CA ALA A 32 18.22 -24.60 -7.71
C ALA A 32 17.84 -24.49 -9.20
N LEU A 33 16.56 -24.20 -9.50
CA LEU A 33 16.07 -24.08 -10.87
C LEU A 33 16.54 -22.76 -11.52
N PRO A 34 16.84 -22.76 -12.85
CA PRO A 34 17.08 -21.53 -13.59
C PRO A 34 15.86 -20.59 -13.56
N SER A 35 16.11 -19.28 -13.55
CA SER A 35 15.05 -18.26 -13.51
C SER A 35 14.02 -18.43 -14.64
N GLY A 36 14.49 -18.68 -15.87
CA GLY A 36 13.60 -18.91 -17.01
C GLY A 36 12.67 -20.11 -16.80
N LEU A 37 13.18 -21.21 -16.24
CA LEU A 37 12.37 -22.40 -15.97
C LEU A 37 11.36 -22.16 -14.84
N ARG A 38 11.76 -21.46 -13.77
CA ARG A 38 10.82 -21.05 -12.70
C ARG A 38 9.65 -20.25 -13.26
N VAL A 39 9.93 -19.26 -14.10
CA VAL A 39 8.88 -18.42 -14.72
C VAL A 39 7.90 -19.29 -15.51
N HIS A 40 8.39 -20.23 -16.33
CA HIS A 40 7.53 -21.11 -17.12
C HIS A 40 6.69 -22.04 -16.24
N LEU A 41 7.26 -22.61 -15.18
CA LEU A 41 6.51 -23.47 -14.24
C LEU A 41 5.40 -22.68 -13.51
N VAL A 42 5.70 -21.45 -13.10
CA VAL A 42 4.70 -20.56 -12.48
C VAL A 42 3.62 -20.16 -13.48
N GLN A 43 3.96 -19.86 -14.74
CA GLN A 43 2.98 -19.61 -15.80
C GLN A 43 2.06 -20.82 -16.04
N VAL A 44 2.63 -22.02 -16.00
CA VAL A 44 1.85 -23.27 -16.12
C VAL A 44 0.88 -23.41 -14.96
N LEU A 45 1.33 -23.22 -13.71
CA LEU A 45 0.46 -23.32 -12.55
C LEU A 45 -0.67 -22.26 -12.60
N ILE A 46 -0.34 -21.03 -12.99
CA ILE A 46 -1.31 -19.96 -13.22
C ILE A 46 -2.35 -20.35 -14.28
N LEU A 47 -1.94 -21.00 -15.37
CA LEU A 47 -2.84 -21.46 -16.42
C LEU A 47 -3.81 -22.52 -15.89
N LEU A 48 -3.33 -23.46 -15.07
CA LEU A 48 -4.16 -24.50 -14.45
C LEU A 48 -5.20 -23.88 -13.48
N VAL A 49 -4.80 -22.87 -12.71
CA VAL A 49 -5.71 -22.11 -11.84
C VAL A 49 -6.75 -21.33 -12.65
N ASN A 50 -6.33 -20.64 -13.71
CA ASN A 50 -7.24 -19.88 -14.58
C ASN A 50 -8.29 -20.79 -15.26
N ARG A 51 -7.95 -22.06 -15.49
CA ARG A 51 -8.83 -23.09 -16.06
C ARG A 51 -9.71 -23.78 -15.02
N LYS A 52 -9.58 -23.42 -13.73
CA LYS A 52 -10.28 -24.05 -12.60
C LYS A 52 -9.99 -25.55 -12.45
N ILE A 53 -8.82 -25.99 -12.90
CA ILE A 53 -8.31 -27.35 -12.62
C ILE A 53 -7.80 -27.41 -11.17
N VAL A 54 -7.23 -26.30 -10.71
CA VAL A 54 -6.71 -26.12 -9.35
C VAL A 54 -7.35 -24.86 -8.77
N ASP A 55 -7.71 -24.87 -7.49
CA ASP A 55 -8.20 -23.68 -6.82
C ASP A 55 -7.03 -22.74 -6.45
N LEU A 56 -7.32 -21.43 -6.37
CA LEU A 56 -6.32 -20.45 -5.91
C LEU A 56 -5.89 -20.74 -4.46
N GLU A 57 -6.79 -21.31 -3.65
CA GLU A 57 -6.55 -21.62 -2.25
C GLU A 57 -5.36 -22.57 -2.08
N ASP A 58 -5.27 -23.60 -2.93
CA ASP A 58 -4.24 -24.63 -2.85
C ASP A 58 -2.87 -24.15 -3.37
N THR A 59 -2.86 -23.12 -4.21
CA THR A 59 -1.62 -22.56 -4.82
C THR A 59 -1.12 -21.30 -4.12
N MET A 60 -1.94 -20.72 -3.23
CA MET A 60 -1.64 -19.46 -2.53
C MET A 60 -0.36 -19.58 -1.68
N GLU A 61 -0.22 -20.67 -0.91
CA GLU A 61 0.94 -20.88 -0.02
C GLU A 61 2.25 -20.94 -0.82
N LEU A 62 2.26 -21.70 -1.92
CA LEU A 62 3.40 -21.76 -2.84
C LEU A 62 3.71 -20.40 -3.47
N PHE A 63 2.70 -19.68 -3.99
CA PHE A 63 2.93 -18.35 -4.58
C PHE A 63 3.49 -17.33 -3.59
N MET A 64 3.14 -17.49 -2.31
CA MET A 64 3.64 -16.68 -1.22
C MET A 64 5.10 -17.00 -0.86
N GLU A 65 5.47 -18.28 -0.82
CA GLU A 65 6.87 -18.69 -0.63
C GLU A 65 7.78 -18.27 -1.78
N LEU A 66 7.27 -18.32 -3.01
CA LEU A 66 7.97 -17.82 -4.20
C LEU A 66 8.33 -16.32 -4.08
N GLN A 67 7.61 -15.54 -3.28
CA GLN A 67 7.95 -14.12 -3.03
C GLN A 67 9.29 -13.95 -2.31
N VAL A 68 9.75 -14.99 -1.61
CA VAL A 68 10.99 -14.96 -0.81
C VAL A 68 12.22 -15.29 -1.66
N ILE A 69 12.05 -16.01 -2.78
CA ILE A 69 13.15 -16.65 -3.55
C ILE A 69 14.05 -15.63 -4.31
N GLY A 70 13.77 -14.33 -4.23
CA GLY A 70 14.65 -13.29 -4.78
C GLY A 70 14.55 -13.09 -6.31
N ASP A 71 13.77 -13.91 -7.01
CA ASP A 71 13.57 -13.80 -8.47
C ASP A 71 12.51 -12.74 -8.83
N ARG A 72 12.96 -11.58 -9.36
CA ARG A 72 12.07 -10.44 -9.65
C ARG A 72 10.95 -10.78 -10.64
N ALA A 73 11.23 -11.62 -11.64
CA ALA A 73 10.24 -11.97 -12.67
C ALA A 73 9.14 -12.85 -12.09
N VAL A 74 9.54 -13.87 -11.32
CA VAL A 74 8.61 -14.77 -10.63
C VAL A 74 7.77 -14.02 -9.59
N LYS A 75 8.39 -13.14 -8.80
CA LYS A 75 7.69 -12.28 -7.83
C LYS A 75 6.58 -11.47 -8.49
N LYS A 76 6.92 -10.72 -9.55
CA LYS A 76 5.98 -9.88 -10.29
C LYS A 76 4.84 -10.71 -10.88
N LEU A 77 5.15 -11.87 -11.45
CA LEU A 77 4.16 -12.74 -12.07
C LEU A 77 3.19 -13.33 -11.05
N ALA A 78 3.69 -13.93 -9.97
CA ALA A 78 2.87 -14.54 -8.92
C ALA A 78 2.05 -13.48 -8.19
N PHE A 79 2.63 -12.33 -7.84
CA PHE A 79 1.92 -11.21 -7.20
C PHE A 79 0.78 -10.70 -8.09
N SER A 80 1.07 -10.43 -9.36
CA SER A 80 0.07 -9.98 -10.32
C SER A 80 -1.07 -10.98 -10.43
N HIS A 81 -0.77 -12.28 -10.54
CA HIS A 81 -1.80 -13.31 -10.62
C HIS A 81 -2.68 -13.38 -9.36
N ILE A 82 -2.09 -13.33 -8.16
CA ILE A 82 -2.84 -13.32 -6.90
C ILE A 82 -3.83 -12.15 -6.89
N VAL A 83 -3.35 -10.94 -7.16
CA VAL A 83 -4.18 -9.72 -7.15
C VAL A 83 -5.31 -9.80 -8.18
N HIS A 84 -4.99 -10.17 -9.42
CA HIS A 84 -5.99 -10.30 -10.48
C HIS A 84 -7.01 -11.41 -10.21
N SER A 85 -6.59 -12.50 -9.57
CA SER A 85 -7.48 -13.62 -9.24
C SER A 85 -8.42 -13.26 -8.09
N ILE A 86 -7.92 -12.60 -7.03
CA ILE A 86 -8.75 -12.07 -5.94
C ILE A 86 -9.74 -11.02 -6.47
N ARG A 87 -9.28 -10.11 -7.35
CA ARG A 87 -10.14 -9.10 -7.96
C ARG A 87 -11.25 -9.71 -8.81
N ARG A 88 -10.92 -10.70 -9.66
CA ARG A 88 -11.91 -11.43 -10.47
C ARG A 88 -12.90 -12.20 -9.59
N MET A 89 -12.42 -12.84 -8.54
CA MET A 89 -13.26 -13.57 -7.58
C MET A 89 -14.27 -12.67 -6.88
N ASN A 90 -13.89 -11.43 -6.58
CA ASN A 90 -14.73 -10.44 -5.89
C ASN A 90 -15.44 -9.44 -6.84
N GLN A 91 -15.43 -9.68 -8.16
CA GLN A 91 -15.91 -8.70 -9.14
C GLN A 91 -17.43 -8.43 -9.05
N LYS A 92 -18.23 -9.47 -8.76
CA LYS A 92 -19.70 -9.37 -8.68
C LYS A 92 -20.18 -9.10 -7.25
N HIS A 93 -19.64 -9.84 -6.29
CA HIS A 93 -19.92 -9.71 -4.86
C HIS A 93 -18.68 -10.15 -4.07
N LYS A 94 -18.60 -9.72 -2.80
CA LYS A 94 -17.53 -10.16 -1.90
C LYS A 94 -17.71 -11.64 -1.56
N ASN A 95 -16.74 -12.48 -1.94
CA ASN A 95 -16.75 -13.89 -1.60
C ASN A 95 -16.09 -14.11 -0.24
N GLU A 96 -16.86 -13.89 0.84
CA GLU A 96 -16.32 -13.92 2.21
C GLU A 96 -15.69 -15.27 2.58
N ALA A 97 -16.25 -16.39 2.12
CA ALA A 97 -15.73 -17.72 2.42
C ALA A 97 -14.31 -17.91 1.86
N LYS A 98 -14.10 -17.60 0.57
CA LYS A 98 -12.76 -17.68 -0.04
C LYS A 98 -11.82 -16.63 0.53
N ASN A 99 -12.29 -15.40 0.71
CA ASN A 99 -11.48 -14.31 1.28
C ASN A 99 -10.98 -14.65 2.69
N ARG A 100 -11.81 -15.27 3.54
CA ARG A 100 -11.43 -15.65 4.90
C ARG A 100 -10.33 -16.71 4.92
N LYS A 101 -10.38 -17.68 4.00
CA LYS A 101 -9.30 -18.68 3.83
C LYS A 101 -8.01 -18.03 3.35
N LEU A 102 -8.08 -17.18 2.32
CA LEU A 102 -6.94 -16.44 1.79
C LEU A 102 -6.30 -15.52 2.84
N GLN A 103 -7.12 -14.85 3.67
CA GLN A 103 -6.67 -14.07 4.82
C GLN A 103 -5.94 -14.94 5.85
N GLY A 104 -6.41 -16.16 6.11
CA GLY A 104 -5.73 -17.10 7.01
C GLY A 104 -4.32 -17.47 6.55
N ILE A 105 -4.13 -17.70 5.24
CA ILE A 105 -2.81 -17.98 4.64
C ILE A 105 -1.91 -16.75 4.73
N LEU A 106 -2.43 -15.58 4.33
CA LEU A 106 -1.71 -14.31 4.45
C LEU A 106 -1.30 -14.00 5.88
N PHE A 107 -2.17 -14.28 6.85
CA PHE A 107 -1.89 -14.05 8.27
C PHE A 107 -0.68 -14.85 8.75
N LYS A 108 -0.57 -16.13 8.37
CA LYS A 108 0.59 -16.96 8.69
C LYS A 108 1.89 -16.36 8.11
N LEU A 109 1.84 -15.89 6.87
CA LEU A 109 3.00 -15.28 6.23
C LEU A 109 3.40 -13.96 6.91
N VAL A 110 2.44 -13.09 7.17
CA VAL A 110 2.68 -11.79 7.83
C VAL A 110 3.22 -12.02 9.25
N GLN A 111 2.75 -13.05 9.96
CA GLN A 111 3.28 -13.43 11.27
C GLN A 111 4.74 -13.92 11.20
N ALA A 112 5.11 -14.65 10.15
CA ALA A 112 6.49 -15.08 9.91
C ALA A 112 7.41 -13.90 9.57
N TYR A 113 6.90 -12.88 8.88
CA TYR A 113 7.67 -11.71 8.43
C TYR A 113 7.17 -10.41 9.08
N VAL A 114 7.38 -10.28 10.39
CA VAL A 114 6.96 -9.10 11.17
C VAL A 114 7.52 -7.79 10.58
N THR A 115 8.74 -7.78 10.05
CA THR A 115 9.31 -6.62 9.37
C THR A 115 8.47 -6.22 8.15
N ALA A 116 8.02 -7.18 7.34
CA ALA A 116 7.16 -6.90 6.19
C ALA A 116 5.78 -6.39 6.63
N ALA A 117 5.24 -6.89 7.75
CA ALA A 117 4.00 -6.38 8.34
C ALA A 117 4.13 -4.91 8.74
N ILE A 118 5.22 -4.55 9.42
CA ILE A 118 5.47 -3.18 9.86
C ILE A 118 5.75 -2.27 8.65
N SER A 119 6.54 -2.73 7.68
CA SER A 119 6.77 -2.01 6.43
C SER A 119 5.48 -1.80 5.64
N LEU A 120 4.54 -2.76 5.65
CA LEU A 120 3.23 -2.60 5.03
C LEU A 120 2.41 -1.51 5.73
N LEU A 121 2.39 -1.49 7.06
CA LEU A 121 1.65 -0.48 7.83
C LEU A 121 2.17 0.94 7.61
N ILE A 122 3.48 1.09 7.44
CA ILE A 122 4.13 2.38 7.12
C ILE A 122 3.96 2.71 5.64
N GLY A 123 4.19 1.73 4.77
CA GLY A 123 4.24 1.89 3.32
C GLY A 123 2.87 2.03 2.65
N TYR A 124 1.78 1.70 3.35
CA TYR A 124 0.41 1.91 2.84
C TYR A 124 0.18 3.36 2.39
N GLU A 125 0.85 4.32 3.04
CA GLU A 125 0.69 5.75 2.75
C GLU A 125 1.66 6.28 1.70
N THR A 126 2.76 5.56 1.43
CA THR A 126 3.70 5.92 0.35
C THR A 126 3.24 5.42 -1.02
N VAL A 127 2.39 4.38 -1.06
CA VAL A 127 1.90 3.77 -2.31
C VAL A 127 0.96 4.69 -3.08
N GLU A 128 0.29 5.65 -2.43
CA GLU A 128 -0.63 6.58 -3.11
C GLU A 128 0.09 7.68 -3.92
N GLN A 129 1.43 7.77 -3.90
CA GLN A 129 2.18 8.77 -4.67
C GLN A 129 2.75 8.27 -6.01
N GLU A 130 2.83 6.95 -6.27
CA GLU A 130 3.53 6.42 -7.46
C GLU A 130 2.62 5.95 -8.61
N ASP A 131 1.35 5.62 -8.37
CA ASP A 131 0.53 4.87 -9.36
C ASP A 131 -0.32 5.73 -10.33
N ASP A 132 -0.24 7.07 -10.29
CA ASP A 132 -1.05 7.95 -11.16
C ASP A 132 -0.28 8.55 -12.35
N SER A 133 0.94 8.08 -12.62
CA SER A 133 1.81 8.65 -13.66
C SER A 133 1.74 7.96 -15.04
N ASP A 134 1.01 6.85 -15.20
CA ASP A 134 1.13 6.02 -16.43
C ASP A 134 -0.16 5.85 -17.27
N ALA A 135 -1.09 6.80 -17.18
CA ALA A 135 -2.27 6.82 -18.07
C ALA A 135 -2.65 8.21 -18.59
N SER A 136 -1.71 8.92 -19.22
CA SER A 136 -2.07 9.96 -20.20
C SER A 136 -0.93 10.25 -21.16
N SER A 137 -0.73 9.36 -22.13
CA SER A 137 -0.04 9.74 -23.37
C SER A 137 -0.80 10.87 -24.06
N GLU A 138 -0.09 11.98 -24.25
CA GLU A 138 -0.23 12.96 -25.34
C GLU A 138 -1.52 13.81 -25.35
N ASP A 139 -1.46 14.97 -24.69
CA ASP A 139 -1.48 16.28 -25.37
C ASP A 139 -1.44 17.39 -24.31
N GLU A 140 -0.26 18.00 -24.14
CA GLU A 140 -0.15 19.31 -23.52
C GLU A 140 -0.78 20.36 -24.43
N ALA A 141 -1.90 20.93 -23.99
CA ALA A 141 -2.22 22.34 -24.23
C ALA A 141 -3.31 22.78 -23.24
N ILE A 142 -2.88 23.18 -22.05
CA ILE A 142 -3.67 24.06 -21.19
C ILE A 142 -3.48 25.48 -21.73
N GLN A 143 -4.59 26.16 -22.05
CA GLN A 143 -4.71 27.61 -21.85
C GLN A 143 -6.19 28.00 -21.88
N ASN A 144 -6.81 28.07 -20.69
CA ASN A 144 -7.69 29.14 -20.21
C ASN A 144 -8.59 28.64 -19.05
N PRO A 145 -8.37 29.11 -17.80
CA PRO A 145 -9.00 28.56 -16.61
C PRO A 145 -10.37 29.16 -16.24
N ASN A 146 -10.99 30.00 -17.08
CA ASN A 146 -12.30 30.58 -16.81
C ASN A 146 -13.26 30.40 -18.00
N VAL A 147 -13.96 29.27 -18.04
CA VAL A 147 -15.17 29.14 -18.86
C VAL A 147 -16.34 28.85 -17.93
N ILE A 148 -16.97 29.93 -17.48
CA ILE A 148 -18.27 29.86 -16.81
C ILE A 148 -19.29 29.46 -17.88
N LEU A 149 -19.83 28.25 -17.77
CA LEU A 149 -20.92 27.76 -18.63
C LEU A 149 -22.19 28.57 -18.32
N SER A 150 -22.51 29.54 -19.17
CA SER A 150 -23.74 30.32 -19.02
C SER A 150 -24.96 29.55 -19.52
N LYS A 151 -26.14 29.77 -18.91
CA LYS A 151 -27.42 29.16 -19.37
C LYS A 151 -27.71 29.48 -20.85
N GLU A 152 -27.16 30.56 -21.38
CA GLU A 152 -27.32 30.95 -22.78
C GLU A 152 -26.55 30.06 -23.77
N ASP A 153 -25.39 29.53 -23.39
CA ASP A 153 -24.56 28.70 -24.27
C ASP A 153 -25.20 27.33 -24.53
N VAL A 154 -25.90 26.81 -23.52
CA VAL A 154 -26.70 25.57 -23.60
C VAL A 154 -27.95 25.76 -24.47
N TYR A 155 -28.57 26.94 -24.41
CA TYR A 155 -29.74 27.25 -25.25
C TYR A 155 -29.35 27.37 -26.74
N LYS A 156 -28.25 28.09 -27.02
CA LYS A 156 -27.72 28.31 -28.38
C LYS A 156 -27.25 27.02 -29.06
N SER A 157 -26.80 26.00 -28.30
CA SER A 157 -26.37 24.71 -28.88
C SER A 157 -27.53 23.87 -29.43
N ASN A 158 -28.73 23.97 -28.85
CA ASN A 158 -29.89 23.16 -29.26
C ASN A 158 -30.81 23.90 -30.26
N HIS A 159 -30.93 25.22 -30.14
CA HIS A 159 -31.97 25.98 -30.86
C HIS A 159 -31.47 26.83 -32.03
N LYS A 160 -30.17 27.14 -32.17
CA LYS A 160 -29.68 28.09 -33.20
C LYS A 160 -28.53 27.55 -34.07
N GLY A 161 -28.75 27.49 -35.39
CA GLY A 161 -27.76 27.10 -36.41
C GLY A 161 -28.17 25.90 -37.27
N THR A 162 -27.34 25.53 -38.26
CA THR A 162 -27.53 24.34 -39.10
C THR A 162 -27.28 23.04 -38.32
N SER A 163 -27.80 21.91 -38.81
CA SER A 163 -27.67 20.59 -38.14
C SER A 163 -26.20 20.23 -37.82
N ALA A 164 -25.29 20.47 -38.77
CA ALA A 164 -23.85 20.28 -38.56
C ALA A 164 -23.25 21.21 -37.49
N SER A 165 -23.69 22.46 -37.43
CA SER A 165 -23.26 23.45 -36.43
C SER A 165 -23.73 23.07 -35.01
N LYS A 166 -24.99 22.59 -34.88
CA LYS A 166 -25.54 22.10 -33.61
C LYS A 166 -24.78 20.87 -33.09
N LYS A 167 -24.44 19.91 -33.95
CA LYS A 167 -23.63 18.73 -33.59
C LYS A 167 -22.25 19.12 -33.04
N ARG A 168 -21.57 20.08 -33.69
CA ARG A 168 -20.25 20.58 -33.24
C ARG A 168 -20.33 21.33 -31.90
N LYS A 169 -21.37 22.14 -31.69
CA LYS A 169 -21.61 22.85 -30.42
C LYS A 169 -21.92 21.89 -29.27
N LYS A 170 -22.74 20.86 -29.50
CA LYS A 170 -23.03 19.82 -28.51
C LYS A 170 -21.77 19.03 -28.12
N ALA A 171 -20.94 18.66 -29.09
CA ALA A 171 -19.66 17.97 -28.81
C ALA A 171 -18.69 18.85 -27.99
N LYS A 172 -18.67 20.17 -28.22
CA LYS A 172 -17.88 21.11 -27.41
C LYS A 172 -18.42 21.17 -25.97
N LEU A 173 -19.73 21.24 -25.79
CA LEU A 173 -20.37 21.27 -24.47
C LEU A 173 -20.08 19.98 -23.68
N GLU A 174 -20.20 18.82 -24.31
CA GLU A 174 -19.93 17.52 -23.66
C GLU A 174 -18.46 17.36 -23.22
N ARG A 175 -17.50 17.95 -23.95
CA ARG A 175 -16.09 17.96 -23.54
C ARG A 175 -15.88 18.80 -22.29
N VAL A 176 -16.49 19.99 -22.23
CA VAL A 176 -16.38 20.89 -21.06
C VAL A 176 -17.06 20.29 -19.83
N VAL A 177 -18.22 19.63 -20.00
CA VAL A 177 -18.89 18.92 -18.89
C VAL A 177 -18.04 17.75 -18.39
N ARG A 178 -17.37 17.02 -19.29
CA ARG A 178 -16.44 15.94 -18.90
C ARG A 178 -15.22 16.47 -18.15
N SER A 179 -14.63 17.59 -18.56
CA SER A 179 -13.51 18.19 -17.85
C SER A 179 -13.93 18.72 -16.47
N MET A 180 -15.10 19.37 -16.36
CA MET A 180 -15.65 19.80 -15.06
C MET A 180 -15.95 18.63 -14.13
N LYS A 181 -16.55 17.53 -14.63
CA LYS A 181 -16.77 16.32 -13.80
C LYS A 181 -15.45 15.67 -13.37
N ARG A 182 -14.40 15.73 -14.19
CA ARG A 182 -13.06 15.23 -13.84
C ARG A 182 -12.42 16.11 -12.76
N GLN A 183 -12.54 17.44 -12.86
CA GLN A 183 -12.11 18.38 -11.83
C GLN A 183 -12.90 18.22 -10.53
N GLN A 184 -14.22 18.02 -10.59
CA GLN A 184 -15.03 17.75 -9.40
C GLN A 184 -14.69 16.42 -8.74
N ARG A 185 -14.35 15.37 -9.51
CA ARG A 185 -13.84 14.12 -8.95
C ARG A 185 -12.50 14.32 -8.27
N LYS A 186 -11.59 15.06 -8.92
CA LYS A 186 -10.28 15.39 -8.36
C LYS A 186 -10.40 16.24 -7.08
N SER A 187 -11.30 17.21 -7.05
CA SER A 187 -11.55 18.02 -5.84
C SER A 187 -12.26 17.22 -4.74
N ASN A 188 -13.15 16.27 -5.09
CA ASN A 188 -13.77 15.37 -4.12
C ASN A 188 -12.80 14.29 -3.60
N GLU A 189 -11.81 13.89 -4.39
CA GLU A 189 -10.68 13.06 -3.96
C GLU A 189 -9.76 13.86 -3.03
N GLU A 190 -9.50 15.13 -3.33
CA GLU A 190 -8.72 16.03 -2.47
C GLU A 190 -9.45 16.38 -1.15
N THR A 191 -10.77 16.54 -1.15
CA THR A 191 -11.57 16.74 0.09
C THR A 191 -11.96 15.44 0.78
N GLY A 192 -11.86 14.31 0.10
CA GLY A 192 -12.07 12.95 0.61
C GLY A 192 -10.79 12.24 1.05
N SER A 193 -9.64 12.89 0.95
CA SER A 193 -8.33 12.39 1.40
C SER A 193 -8.19 12.43 2.92
N ASN A 194 -9.18 11.87 3.62
CA ASN A 194 -9.03 11.49 5.01
C ASN A 194 -8.59 10.02 5.04
N TYR A 195 -7.27 9.84 5.08
CA TYR A 195 -6.62 8.83 5.91
C TYR A 195 -7.20 7.41 5.79
N TYR A 196 -7.07 6.79 4.62
CA TYR A 196 -7.15 5.33 4.58
C TYR A 196 -5.84 4.76 5.14
N SER A 197 -5.65 4.86 6.45
CA SER A 197 -4.58 4.15 7.14
C SER A 197 -5.19 2.87 7.74
N PRO A 198 -4.62 1.68 7.51
CA PRO A 198 -5.08 0.45 8.16
C PRO A 198 -5.13 0.58 9.70
N LEU A 199 -4.32 1.50 10.25
CA LEU A 199 -4.30 1.83 11.67
C LEU A 199 -5.62 2.44 12.17
N MET A 200 -6.42 3.11 11.34
CA MET A 200 -7.74 3.64 11.72
C MET A 200 -8.74 2.54 12.12
N TYR A 201 -8.61 1.36 11.52
CA TYR A 201 -9.55 0.25 11.67
C TYR A 201 -9.11 -0.77 12.72
N LEU A 202 -8.15 -0.40 13.59
CA LEU A 202 -7.73 -1.26 14.70
C LEU A 202 -8.90 -1.49 15.67
N LYS A 203 -9.14 -2.77 16.01
CA LYS A 203 -10.19 -3.16 16.96
C LYS A 203 -9.88 -2.69 18.40
N ASP A 204 -8.61 -2.73 18.78
CA ASP A 204 -8.09 -2.33 20.09
C ASP A 204 -6.79 -1.55 19.89
N PRO A 205 -6.87 -0.23 19.63
CA PRO A 205 -5.69 0.58 19.31
C PRO A 205 -4.75 0.76 20.52
N GLN A 206 -5.30 0.91 21.73
CA GLN A 206 -4.52 1.02 22.96
C GLN A 206 -3.73 -0.25 23.23
N GLY A 207 -4.40 -1.41 23.27
CA GLY A 207 -3.74 -2.69 23.53
C GLY A 207 -2.73 -3.08 22.43
N PHE A 208 -2.98 -2.67 21.17
CA PHE A 208 -2.00 -2.82 20.10
C PHE A 208 -0.73 -2.00 20.35
N ALA A 209 -0.88 -0.69 20.66
CA ALA A 209 0.24 0.20 20.91
C ALA A 209 1.09 -0.26 22.11
N GLU A 210 0.47 -0.65 23.21
CA GLU A 210 1.16 -1.14 24.41
C GLU A 210 1.92 -2.44 24.16
N LYS A 211 1.30 -3.42 23.48
CA LYS A 211 1.97 -4.69 23.14
C LYS A 211 3.15 -4.48 22.19
N LEU A 212 2.97 -3.62 21.18
CA LEU A 212 4.04 -3.29 20.23
C LEU A 212 5.18 -2.54 20.91
N PHE A 213 4.86 -1.62 21.83
CA PHE A 213 5.86 -0.91 22.62
C PHE A 213 6.62 -1.84 23.58
N SER A 214 5.94 -2.76 24.27
CA SER A 214 6.60 -3.76 25.12
C SER A 214 7.54 -4.66 24.31
N ARG A 215 7.14 -5.02 23.08
CA ARG A 215 8.00 -5.76 22.15
C ARG A 215 9.20 -4.93 21.72
N LEU A 216 9.01 -3.64 21.39
CA LEU A 216 10.09 -2.73 21.01
C LEU A 216 11.15 -2.56 22.12
N GLN A 217 10.73 -2.55 23.39
CA GLN A 217 11.65 -2.44 24.53
C GLN A 217 12.50 -3.70 24.74
N LYS A 218 11.96 -4.88 24.42
CA LYS A 218 12.61 -6.19 24.65
C LYS A 218 13.31 -6.75 23.42
N CYS A 219 13.02 -6.24 22.22
CA CYS A 219 13.55 -6.81 20.99
C CYS A 219 15.04 -6.45 20.78
N ASN A 220 15.80 -7.43 20.27
CA ASN A 220 17.18 -7.23 19.82
C ASN A 220 17.25 -7.20 18.29
N GLU A 221 16.38 -6.39 17.69
CA GLU A 221 16.31 -6.22 16.24
C GLU A 221 17.26 -5.13 15.74
N ARG A 222 17.55 -5.15 14.43
CA ARG A 222 18.31 -4.08 13.78
C ARG A 222 17.67 -2.71 14.02
N PHE A 223 18.51 -1.68 14.08
CA PHE A 223 18.08 -0.31 14.36
C PHE A 223 16.92 0.15 13.44
N GLU A 224 16.99 -0.16 12.15
CA GLU A 224 15.96 0.15 11.15
C GLU A 224 14.59 -0.41 11.53
N VAL A 225 14.52 -1.68 11.94
CA VAL A 225 13.27 -2.35 12.35
C VAL A 225 12.71 -1.72 13.61
N ARG A 226 13.57 -1.36 14.57
CA ARG A 226 13.17 -0.64 15.79
C ARG A 226 12.58 0.72 15.45
N MET A 227 13.16 1.45 14.49
CA MET A 227 12.62 2.72 14.03
C MET A 227 11.28 2.56 13.29
N MET A 228 11.12 1.49 12.51
CA MET A 228 9.83 1.18 11.90
C MET A 228 8.75 0.92 12.96
N MET A 229 9.03 0.10 13.98
CA MET A 229 8.10 -0.12 15.10
C MET A 229 7.75 1.19 15.82
N LEU A 230 8.75 2.03 16.08
CA LEU A 230 8.59 3.32 16.74
C LEU A 230 7.67 4.26 15.94
N LYS A 231 7.82 4.31 14.61
CA LYS A 231 6.94 5.09 13.72
C LYS A 231 5.50 4.60 13.76
N VAL A 232 5.27 3.28 13.74
CA VAL A 232 3.92 2.72 13.83
C VAL A 232 3.27 3.05 15.18
N ILE A 233 4.02 2.96 16.28
CA ILE A 233 3.51 3.32 17.62
C ILE A 233 3.13 4.80 17.66
N ALA A 234 4.07 5.69 17.28
CA ALA A 234 3.83 7.13 17.25
C ALA A 234 2.60 7.51 16.44
N ARG A 235 2.46 6.92 15.24
CA ARG A 235 1.30 7.14 14.38
C ARG A 235 0.01 6.66 15.02
N THR A 236 0.02 5.47 15.64
CA THR A 236 -1.17 4.93 16.32
C THR A 236 -1.59 5.82 17.48
N ILE A 237 -0.62 6.35 18.25
CA ILE A 237 -0.86 7.31 19.33
C ILE A 237 -1.56 8.56 18.81
N GLY A 238 -0.97 9.22 17.80
CA GLY A 238 -1.54 10.44 17.22
C GLY A 238 -2.92 10.24 16.62
N LEU A 239 -3.11 9.12 15.92
CA LEU A 239 -4.35 8.83 15.21
C LEU A 239 -5.54 8.53 16.14
N HIS A 240 -5.30 7.86 17.27
CA HIS A 240 -6.35 7.46 18.21
C HIS A 240 -6.32 8.26 19.52
N HIS A 241 -5.49 9.31 19.60
CA HIS A 241 -5.26 10.12 20.79
C HIS A 241 -4.96 9.29 22.06
N LEU A 242 -4.05 8.32 21.94
CA LEU A 242 -3.74 7.36 22.99
C LEU A 242 -2.80 7.94 24.05
N VAL A 243 -3.04 7.62 25.33
CA VAL A 243 -2.15 8.04 26.42
C VAL A 243 -1.13 6.94 26.70
N LEU A 244 0.06 7.02 26.09
CA LEU A 244 1.17 6.09 26.32
C LEU A 244 2.42 6.81 26.86
N LEU A 245 2.38 7.24 28.12
CA LEU A 245 3.39 8.14 28.70
C LEU A 245 4.82 7.56 28.71
N ASN A 246 4.95 6.24 28.86
CA ASN A 246 6.26 5.58 28.85
C ASN A 246 6.99 5.66 27.48
N PHE A 247 6.28 6.07 26.43
CA PHE A 247 6.84 6.25 25.09
C PHE A 247 7.80 7.45 25.02
N TYR A 248 7.48 8.57 25.67
CA TYR A 248 8.29 9.80 25.57
C TYR A 248 9.69 9.64 26.21
N PRO A 249 9.85 9.08 27.42
CA PRO A 249 11.18 8.80 27.98
C PRO A 249 11.98 7.79 27.15
N TYR A 250 11.31 6.93 26.37
CA TYR A 250 11.99 6.01 25.45
C TYR A 250 12.51 6.72 24.20
N LEU A 251 11.74 7.68 23.65
CA LEU A 251 12.14 8.52 22.50
C LEU A 251 13.39 9.36 22.79
N GLN A 252 13.51 9.88 24.02
CA GLN A 252 14.66 10.67 24.49
C GLN A 252 16.01 10.01 24.17
N ARG A 253 16.10 8.68 24.23
CA ARG A 253 17.35 7.94 23.98
C ARG A 253 17.86 8.09 22.53
N TYR A 254 16.99 8.48 21.60
CA TYR A 254 17.29 8.58 20.18
C TYR A 254 17.57 10.01 19.72
N PHE A 255 17.21 11.03 20.51
CA PHE A 255 17.46 12.43 20.18
C PHE A 255 18.90 12.83 20.49
N LYS A 256 19.79 12.47 19.55
CA LYS A 256 21.17 12.95 19.46
C LYS A 256 21.46 13.48 18.05
N PRO A 257 22.14 14.63 17.88
CA PRO A 257 22.40 15.22 16.56
C PRO A 257 23.17 14.31 15.59
N HIS A 258 23.98 13.39 16.11
CA HIS A 258 24.77 12.45 15.33
C HIS A 258 24.04 11.12 15.05
N GLN A 259 22.84 10.95 15.58
CA GLN A 259 22.04 9.75 15.37
C GLN A 259 21.58 9.69 13.90
N ARG A 260 21.39 8.47 13.39
CA ARG A 260 20.80 8.28 12.06
C ARG A 260 19.30 8.58 12.10
N ASP A 261 18.78 9.19 11.03
CA ASP A 261 17.35 9.43 10.79
C ASP A 261 16.61 10.23 11.89
N VAL A 262 17.32 11.14 12.57
CA VAL A 262 16.77 12.00 13.64
C VAL A 262 15.54 12.75 13.18
N THR A 263 15.54 13.27 11.95
CA THR A 263 14.40 13.99 11.37
C THR A 263 13.12 13.16 11.42
N THR A 264 13.23 11.87 11.09
CA THR A 264 12.09 10.95 11.12
C THR A 264 11.67 10.57 12.55
N GLN A 265 12.59 10.61 13.50
CA GLN A 265 12.29 10.39 14.93
C GLN A 265 11.60 11.61 15.54
N LEU A 266 12.03 12.82 15.17
CA LEU A 266 11.40 14.08 15.58
C LEU A 266 9.97 14.14 15.01
N ALA A 267 9.80 13.85 13.72
CA ALA A 267 8.48 13.75 13.11
C ALA A 267 7.57 12.73 13.82
N ALA A 268 8.12 11.57 14.21
CA ALA A 268 7.37 10.58 14.98
C ALA A 268 6.99 11.08 16.38
N ALA A 269 7.88 11.82 17.06
CA ALA A 269 7.55 12.41 18.36
C ALA A 269 6.44 13.47 18.24
N VAL A 270 6.53 14.37 17.26
CA VAL A 270 5.48 15.37 16.98
C VAL A 270 4.15 14.67 16.68
N GLN A 271 4.17 13.61 15.89
CA GLN A 271 2.95 12.84 15.57
C GLN A 271 2.34 12.15 16.80
N ALA A 272 3.14 11.79 17.80
CA ALA A 272 2.66 11.21 19.05
C ALA A 272 2.22 12.26 20.08
N CYS A 273 2.48 13.55 19.85
CA CYS A 273 2.02 14.64 20.70
C CYS A 273 0.63 15.10 20.26
N HIS A 274 -0.34 15.05 21.17
CA HIS A 274 -1.70 15.51 20.94
C HIS A 274 -2.29 16.14 22.22
N GLU A 275 -3.46 16.78 22.13
CA GLU A 275 -4.05 17.57 23.24
C GLU A 275 -4.23 16.79 24.55
N MET A 276 -4.47 15.48 24.47
CA MET A 276 -4.66 14.61 25.65
C MET A 276 -3.35 14.17 26.35
N VAL A 277 -2.18 14.52 25.82
CA VAL A 277 -0.88 14.21 26.46
C VAL A 277 -0.54 15.31 27.45
N PRO A 278 -0.27 14.99 28.72
CA PRO A 278 0.01 16.01 29.71
C PRO A 278 1.41 16.62 29.44
N PRO A 279 1.56 17.95 29.61
CA PRO A 279 2.77 18.66 29.21
C PRO A 279 4.01 18.26 30.01
N ASP A 280 3.83 17.86 31.28
CA ASP A 280 4.88 17.36 32.17
C ASP A 280 5.59 16.11 31.64
N ALA A 281 4.89 15.26 30.90
CA ALA A 281 5.46 14.06 30.29
C ALA A 281 6.32 14.38 29.05
N VAL A 282 6.03 15.48 28.35
CA VAL A 282 6.69 15.88 27.10
C VAL A 282 7.77 16.94 27.36
N GLU A 283 7.67 17.72 28.42
CA GLU A 283 8.61 18.78 28.79
C GLU A 283 10.08 18.31 28.79
N PRO A 284 10.45 17.16 29.41
CA PRO A 284 11.85 16.72 29.38
C PRO A 284 12.31 16.27 27.98
N LEU A 285 11.39 15.84 27.12
CA LEU A 285 11.66 15.55 25.71
C LEU A 285 12.00 16.85 24.95
N PHE A 286 11.21 17.89 25.18
CA PHE A 286 11.37 19.19 24.55
C PHE A 286 12.67 19.87 24.99
N GLU A 287 12.96 19.89 26.30
CA GLU A 287 14.22 20.39 26.84
C GLU A 287 15.43 19.70 26.19
N GLN A 288 15.37 18.38 26.00
CA GLN A 288 16.44 17.65 25.36
C GLN A 288 16.63 18.05 23.89
N ILE A 289 15.53 18.26 23.15
CA ILE A 289 15.58 18.72 21.75
C ILE A 289 16.23 20.11 21.69
N VAL A 290 15.76 21.05 22.52
CA VAL A 290 16.33 22.41 22.56
C VAL A 290 17.82 22.36 22.91
N ASN A 291 18.20 21.66 23.99
CA ASN A 291 19.58 21.59 24.45
C ASN A 291 20.54 20.95 23.44
N GLN A 292 20.06 20.06 22.57
CA GLN A 292 20.92 19.34 21.61
C GLN A 292 20.87 19.89 20.19
N PHE A 293 19.77 20.53 19.78
CA PHE A 293 19.58 21.03 18.41
C PHE A 293 19.62 22.55 18.30
N VAL A 294 19.34 23.27 19.40
CA VAL A 294 19.23 24.74 19.46
C VAL A 294 20.23 25.27 20.49
N HIS A 295 21.52 25.21 20.17
CA HIS A 295 22.59 25.76 21.02
C HIS A 295 23.58 26.57 20.17
N ASP A 296 24.31 27.54 20.72
CA ASP A 296 25.14 28.49 19.94
C ASP A 296 26.17 27.86 18.96
N ARG A 297 26.47 26.57 19.10
CA ARG A 297 27.36 25.80 18.21
C ARG A 297 26.63 24.84 17.24
N SER A 298 25.30 24.89 17.15
CA SER A 298 24.52 23.94 16.33
C SER A 298 24.63 24.33 14.87
N ARG A 299 24.75 23.30 14.01
CA ARG A 299 24.77 23.53 12.55
C ARG A 299 23.42 24.13 12.12
N PRO A 300 23.38 25.03 11.12
CA PRO A 300 22.13 25.66 10.66
C PRO A 300 21.05 24.64 10.27
N GLU A 301 21.46 23.50 9.71
CA GLU A 301 20.58 22.38 9.36
C GLU A 301 19.91 21.72 10.57
N ALA A 302 20.60 21.67 11.73
CA ALA A 302 20.03 21.13 12.96
C ALA A 302 19.03 22.11 13.60
N MET A 303 19.25 23.42 13.45
CA MET A 303 18.34 24.46 13.93
C MET A 303 17.07 24.56 13.08
N LEU A 304 17.13 24.25 11.78
CA LEU A 304 15.96 24.21 10.89
C LEU A 304 15.00 23.04 11.18
N LEU A 305 15.44 22.04 11.95
CA LEU A 305 14.69 20.82 12.26
C LEU A 305 13.96 20.88 13.62
N ALA A 306 14.29 21.85 14.47
CA ALA A 306 13.70 22.08 15.78
C ALA A 306 12.60 23.16 15.69
#